data_AF-A0A955FMV4-F1
#
_entry.id   AF-A0A955FMV4-F1
#
_cell.length_a   1.000
_cell.length_b   1.000
_cell.length_c   1.000
_cell.angle_alpha   90.00
_cell.angle_beta   90.00
_cell.angle_gamma   90.00
#
_symmetry.space_group_name_H-M   'P 1'
#
loop_
_entity.id
_entity.type
_entity.pdbx_description
1 polymer ?
#
loop_
_entity_poly.entity_id
_entity_poly.type
_entity_poly.pdbx_seq_one_letter_code
_entity_poly.pdbx_strand_id
1 'polypeptide(L)'
;MPKWNTQIDIQYLIARMTCIDIVLRRAVHRWQRADQNPLDEFRGLYVSDEDAIKLLERPFGSSWGQNVPLSKKEEAAFAAKLSEATKQLEVMAKHAQTEKTTLRLDYLQSAFELDVFEMNVFMLCLMPFFDLRYERIYAYLQDDVSRRRPSIGLVLDLLCEPGVPRLSYYNYFDESTFLFSRHLLALAPASTSDDSTFLRQTLTIDPSIVSWLVGRYRPHEALGADGVLSQPVENDIDSLLAANLKLELDSVTAVDPVVGFWGPDQVAKSAAANCLAVRMQKPLLTVHLDKTSKTEQSPMRILRLALRDAKMTDAVLYLSGWDA
;
A
#
# COMPACT_ATOMS: atom_id res chain seq x y z
N MET A 1 4.70 19.73 9.78
CA MET A 1 3.48 18.99 9.43
C MET A 1 3.23 19.04 7.93
N PRO A 2 2.93 17.91 7.29
CA PRO A 2 2.46 17.88 5.93
C PRO A 2 1.18 18.72 5.80
N LYS A 3 1.14 19.60 4.79
CA LYS A 3 -0.06 20.38 4.50
C LYS A 3 -0.87 19.63 3.43
N TRP A 4 -1.87 18.89 3.88
CA TRP A 4 -2.73 18.10 3.01
C TRP A 4 -3.74 18.96 2.26
N ASN A 5 -4.03 18.61 1.00
CA ASN A 5 -5.15 19.16 0.25
C ASN A 5 -5.88 18.04 -0.45
N THR A 6 -7.01 17.62 0.13
CA THR A 6 -7.77 16.44 -0.32
C THR A 6 -8.18 16.52 -1.80
N GLN A 7 -8.50 17.71 -2.32
CA GLN A 7 -8.87 17.86 -3.72
C GLN A 7 -7.68 17.59 -4.66
N ILE A 8 -6.51 18.14 -4.34
CA ILE A 8 -5.27 17.93 -5.11
C ILE A 8 -4.80 16.48 -4.95
N ASP A 9 -4.88 15.90 -3.75
CA ASP A 9 -4.52 14.51 -3.47
C ASP A 9 -5.33 13.54 -4.35
N ILE A 10 -6.66 13.74 -4.44
CA ILE A 10 -7.53 12.90 -5.26
C ILE A 10 -7.19 13.05 -6.75
N GLN A 11 -6.97 14.28 -7.23
CA GLN A 11 -6.58 14.50 -8.63
C GLN A 11 -5.26 13.82 -8.95
N TYR A 12 -4.26 13.94 -8.07
CA TYR A 12 -2.96 13.31 -8.24
C TYR A 12 -3.06 11.79 -8.21
N LEU A 13 -3.87 11.23 -7.32
CA LEU A 13 -4.15 9.80 -7.26
C LEU A 13 -4.77 9.29 -8.55
N ILE A 14 -5.77 9.99 -9.10
CA ILE A 14 -6.41 9.65 -10.39
C ILE A 14 -5.40 9.69 -11.54
N ALA A 15 -4.53 10.70 -11.57
CA ALA A 15 -3.46 10.79 -12.56
C ALA A 15 -2.49 9.59 -12.45
N ARG A 16 -2.16 9.14 -11.23
CA ARG A 16 -1.32 7.95 -11.02
C ARG A 16 -2.03 6.67 -11.46
N MET A 17 -3.31 6.53 -11.15
CA MET A 17 -4.13 5.42 -11.61
C MET A 17 -4.22 5.37 -13.15
N THR A 18 -4.22 6.52 -13.82
CA THR A 18 -4.24 6.59 -15.30
C THR A 18 -2.99 5.95 -15.91
N CYS A 19 -1.82 6.11 -15.28
CA CYS A 19 -0.59 5.44 -15.73
C CYS A 19 -0.73 3.92 -15.68
N ILE A 20 -1.31 3.39 -14.59
CA ILE A 20 -1.57 1.95 -14.44
C ILE A 20 -2.67 1.46 -15.39
N ASP A 21 -3.73 2.24 -15.61
CA ASP A 21 -4.78 1.92 -16.58
C ASP A 21 -4.21 1.75 -18.01
N ILE A 22 -3.22 2.57 -18.40
CA ILE A 22 -2.54 2.43 -19.69
C ILE A 22 -1.79 1.09 -19.78
N VAL A 23 -1.12 0.66 -18.70
CA VAL A 23 -0.44 -0.64 -18.63
C VAL A 23 -1.46 -1.79 -18.75
N LEU A 24 -2.58 -1.71 -18.04
CA LEU A 24 -3.64 -2.70 -18.10
C LEU A 24 -4.29 -2.78 -19.49
N ARG A 25 -4.53 -1.64 -20.14
CA ARG A 25 -5.05 -1.61 -21.53
C ARG A 25 -4.10 -2.28 -22.51
N ARG A 26 -2.79 -2.04 -22.37
CA ARG A 26 -1.78 -2.71 -23.19
C ARG A 26 -1.82 -4.23 -22.96
N ALA A 27 -1.93 -4.67 -21.71
CA ALA A 27 -2.02 -6.08 -21.37
C ALA A 27 -3.29 -6.74 -21.92
N VAL A 28 -4.46 -6.09 -21.78
CA VAL A 28 -5.73 -6.57 -22.35
C VAL A 28 -5.65 -6.65 -23.88
N HIS A 29 -5.07 -5.64 -24.54
CA HIS A 29 -4.92 -5.65 -26.00
C HIS A 29 -4.02 -6.77 -26.49
N ARG A 30 -2.93 -7.06 -25.78
CA ARG A 30 -2.06 -8.21 -26.04
C ARG A 30 -2.79 -9.53 -25.82
N TRP A 31 -3.53 -9.63 -24.72
CA TRP A 31 -4.30 -10.81 -24.37
C TRP A 31 -5.35 -11.13 -25.43
N GLN A 32 -6.10 -10.13 -25.91
CA GLN A 32 -7.12 -10.29 -26.97
C GLN A 32 -6.57 -10.81 -28.30
N ARG A 33 -5.26 -10.64 -28.53
CA ARG A 33 -4.55 -11.13 -29.72
C ARG A 33 -3.90 -12.50 -29.51
N ALA A 34 -3.88 -13.03 -28.30
CA ALA A 34 -3.24 -14.29 -27.94
C ALA A 34 -4.02 -15.54 -28.39
N ASP A 35 -4.88 -15.40 -29.41
CA ASP A 35 -5.71 -16.47 -29.98
C ASP A 35 -6.59 -17.20 -28.94
N GLN A 36 -6.96 -16.51 -27.87
CA GLN A 36 -7.90 -17.02 -26.88
C GLN A 36 -9.33 -16.67 -27.30
N ASN A 37 -10.23 -17.65 -27.28
CA ASN A 37 -11.64 -17.46 -27.65
C ASN A 37 -12.36 -16.59 -26.59
N PRO A 38 -12.72 -15.33 -26.89
CA PRO A 38 -13.37 -14.45 -25.91
C PRO A 38 -14.82 -14.85 -25.61
N LEU A 39 -15.42 -15.72 -26.44
CA LEU A 39 -16.80 -16.18 -26.34
C LEU A 39 -16.94 -17.51 -25.60
N ASP A 40 -15.82 -18.10 -25.15
CA ASP A 40 -15.88 -19.32 -24.36
C ASP A 40 -16.45 -19.05 -22.96
N GLU A 41 -17.68 -19.52 -22.71
CA GLU A 41 -18.38 -19.39 -21.44
C GLU A 41 -17.78 -20.24 -20.32
N PHE A 42 -17.03 -21.29 -20.65
CA PHE A 42 -16.39 -22.20 -19.69
C PHE A 42 -14.88 -21.94 -19.54
N ARG A 43 -14.42 -20.79 -20.03
CA ARG A 43 -13.03 -20.37 -19.97
C ARG A 43 -12.45 -20.45 -18.55
N GLY A 44 -11.29 -21.07 -18.42
CA GLY A 44 -10.61 -21.32 -17.14
C GLY A 44 -11.13 -22.54 -16.35
N LEU A 45 -12.19 -23.22 -16.82
CA LEU A 45 -12.76 -24.41 -16.15
C LEU A 45 -12.30 -25.74 -16.76
N TYR A 46 -11.69 -25.71 -17.95
CA TYR A 46 -11.15 -26.87 -18.64
C TYR A 46 -9.87 -26.49 -19.39
N VAL A 47 -9.09 -27.50 -19.81
CA VAL A 47 -7.92 -27.34 -20.67
C VAL A 47 -8.09 -28.33 -21.82
N SER A 48 -8.19 -27.83 -23.06
CA SER A 48 -8.26 -28.69 -24.24
C SER A 48 -6.87 -29.22 -24.65
N ASP A 49 -6.82 -30.25 -25.49
CA ASP A 49 -5.56 -30.75 -26.05
C ASP A 49 -4.81 -29.67 -26.84
N GLU A 50 -5.55 -28.80 -27.54
CA GLU A 50 -4.98 -27.67 -28.28
C GLU A 50 -4.35 -26.65 -27.31
N ASP A 51 -5.04 -26.34 -26.21
CA ASP A 51 -4.50 -25.45 -25.18
C ASP A 51 -3.25 -26.03 -24.53
N ALA A 52 -3.23 -27.34 -24.26
CA ALA A 52 -2.08 -28.03 -23.69
C ALA A 52 -0.85 -27.91 -24.61
N ILE A 53 -1.02 -28.07 -25.92
CA ILE A 53 0.07 -27.89 -26.90
C ILE A 53 0.53 -26.42 -26.92
N LYS A 54 -0.39 -25.46 -27.00
CA LYS A 54 -0.07 -24.02 -26.97
C LYS A 54 0.67 -23.63 -25.68
N LEU A 55 0.34 -24.25 -24.54
CA LEU A 55 1.04 -24.05 -23.26
C LEU A 55 2.47 -24.60 -23.28
N LEU A 56 2.73 -25.72 -23.95
CA LEU A 56 4.07 -26.31 -24.08
C LEU A 56 5.00 -25.49 -24.99
N GLU A 57 4.44 -24.85 -26.02
CA GLU A 57 5.20 -23.97 -26.92
C GLU A 57 5.59 -22.64 -26.27
N ARG A 58 4.93 -22.28 -25.17
CA ARG A 58 5.14 -21.01 -24.48
C ARG A 58 6.49 -21.00 -23.75
N PRO A 59 7.34 -19.98 -23.95
CA PRO A 59 8.58 -19.82 -23.20
C PRO A 59 8.36 -19.78 -21.68
N PHE A 60 9.30 -20.35 -20.93
CA PHE A 60 9.26 -20.31 -19.46
C PHE A 60 9.19 -18.86 -18.93
N GLY A 61 8.37 -18.61 -17.91
CA GLY A 61 8.26 -17.30 -17.26
C GLY A 61 7.51 -16.24 -18.07
N SER A 62 6.69 -16.64 -19.05
CA SER A 62 5.86 -15.75 -19.86
C SER A 62 4.37 -16.09 -19.73
N SER A 63 3.52 -15.07 -19.86
CA SER A 63 2.06 -15.24 -19.91
C SER A 63 1.54 -15.25 -21.35
N TRP A 64 0.27 -15.64 -21.52
CA TRP A 64 -0.39 -15.68 -22.84
C TRP A 64 -0.28 -14.36 -23.60
N GLY A 65 -0.46 -13.22 -22.92
CA GLY A 65 -0.38 -11.91 -23.56
C GLY A 65 1.04 -11.42 -23.83
N GLN A 66 2.03 -11.78 -23.01
CA GLN A 66 3.37 -11.18 -23.11
C GLN A 66 4.12 -11.54 -24.39
N ASN A 67 3.89 -12.73 -24.95
CA ASN A 67 4.57 -13.18 -26.17
C ASN A 67 3.89 -12.73 -27.47
N VAL A 68 2.72 -12.08 -27.38
CA VAL A 68 2.02 -11.60 -28.56
C VAL A 68 2.60 -10.25 -28.96
N PRO A 69 3.30 -10.17 -30.10
CA PRO A 69 3.90 -8.91 -30.52
C PRO A 69 2.81 -7.90 -30.87
N LEU A 70 2.97 -6.68 -30.36
CA LEU A 70 2.23 -5.54 -30.89
C LEU A 70 3.00 -4.97 -32.07
N SER A 71 2.29 -4.33 -33.01
CA SER A 71 2.98 -3.60 -34.08
C SER A 71 3.80 -2.46 -33.48
N LYS A 72 4.92 -2.09 -34.12
CA LYS A 72 5.76 -0.95 -33.67
C LYS A 72 4.94 0.34 -33.47
N LYS A 73 3.91 0.54 -34.29
CA LYS A 73 2.99 1.69 -34.17
C LYS A 73 2.16 1.64 -32.89
N GLU A 74 1.66 0.46 -32.51
CA GLU A 74 0.89 0.28 -31.28
C GLU A 74 1.77 0.41 -30.03
N GLU A 75 2.98 -0.17 -30.05
CA GLU A 75 3.94 -0.01 -28.96
C GLU A 75 4.29 1.46 -28.74
N ALA A 76 4.61 2.18 -29.82
CA ALA A 76 4.87 3.61 -29.76
C ALA A 76 3.66 4.40 -29.24
N ALA A 77 2.43 4.01 -29.62
CA ALA A 77 1.22 4.68 -29.16
C ALA A 77 0.98 4.51 -27.64
N PHE A 78 1.18 3.30 -27.10
CA PHE A 78 1.07 3.06 -25.65
C PHE A 78 2.20 3.76 -24.89
N ALA A 79 3.43 3.71 -25.40
CA ALA A 79 4.57 4.41 -24.80
C ALA A 79 4.36 5.94 -24.77
N ALA A 80 3.83 6.52 -25.86
CA ALA A 80 3.51 7.94 -25.92
C ALA A 80 2.43 8.33 -24.90
N LYS A 81 1.36 7.52 -24.77
CA LYS A 81 0.31 7.75 -23.77
C LYS A 81 0.86 7.69 -22.34
N LEU A 82 1.70 6.70 -22.03
CA LEU A 82 2.29 6.57 -20.71
C LEU A 82 3.25 7.73 -20.40
N SER A 83 4.06 8.15 -21.39
CA SER A 83 4.94 9.31 -21.26
C SER A 83 4.16 10.59 -20.99
N GLU A 84 3.06 10.81 -21.70
CA GLU A 84 2.19 11.97 -21.48
C GLU A 84 1.55 11.95 -20.08
N ALA A 85 0.99 10.82 -19.65
CA ALA A 85 0.41 10.69 -18.32
C ALA A 85 1.47 10.90 -17.21
N THR A 86 2.69 10.42 -17.42
CA THR A 86 3.81 10.62 -16.47
C THR A 86 4.23 12.09 -16.40
N LYS A 87 4.30 12.79 -17.54
CA LYS A 87 4.58 14.24 -17.56
C LYS A 87 3.52 15.03 -16.81
N GLN A 88 2.25 14.66 -16.94
CA GLN A 88 1.17 15.30 -16.20
C GLN A 88 1.34 15.14 -14.69
N LEU A 89 1.73 13.94 -14.22
CA LEU A 89 2.08 13.71 -12.81
C LEU A 89 3.23 14.61 -12.34
N GLU A 90 4.31 14.70 -13.11
CA GLU A 90 5.46 15.54 -12.77
C GLU A 90 5.08 17.02 -12.67
N VAL A 91 4.20 17.50 -13.56
CA VAL A 91 3.68 18.88 -13.51
C VAL A 91 2.86 19.10 -12.24
N MET A 92 1.98 18.16 -11.88
CA MET A 92 1.17 18.25 -10.66
C MET A 92 2.04 18.23 -9.40
N ALA A 93 3.05 17.35 -9.34
CA ALA A 93 3.99 17.27 -8.22
C ALA A 93 4.79 18.57 -8.05
N LYS A 94 5.29 19.14 -9.15
CA LYS A 94 6.00 20.45 -9.14
C LYS A 94 5.08 21.59 -8.68
N HIS A 95 3.82 21.57 -9.10
CA HIS A 95 2.85 22.57 -8.67
C HIS A 95 2.57 22.47 -7.17
N ALA A 96 2.32 21.26 -6.66
CA ALA A 96 2.13 21.02 -5.23
C ALA A 96 3.34 21.46 -4.40
N GLN A 97 4.56 21.20 -4.89
CA GLN A 97 5.79 21.68 -4.27
C GLN A 97 5.87 23.21 -4.20
N THR A 98 5.49 23.90 -5.29
CA THR A 98 5.45 25.37 -5.36
C THR A 98 4.47 25.96 -4.36
N GLU A 99 3.31 25.31 -4.18
CA GLU A 99 2.29 25.71 -3.21
C GLU A 99 2.58 25.26 -1.76
N LYS A 100 3.70 24.57 -1.54
CA LYS A 100 4.06 23.93 -0.26
C LYS A 100 2.96 22.99 0.26
N THR A 101 2.28 22.31 -0.66
CA THR A 101 1.27 21.29 -0.39
C THR A 101 1.94 19.92 -0.49
N THR A 102 1.68 19.04 0.48
CA THR A 102 2.20 17.67 0.46
C THR A 102 1.17 16.75 -0.19
N LEU A 103 1.59 15.98 -1.19
CA LEU A 103 0.77 14.96 -1.81
C LEU A 103 0.84 13.68 -0.97
N ARG A 104 -0.30 13.15 -0.53
CA ARG A 104 -0.35 11.94 0.31
C ARG A 104 0.33 10.74 -0.33
N LEU A 105 0.18 10.57 -1.63
CA LEU A 105 0.77 9.45 -2.35
C LEU A 105 2.30 9.53 -2.39
N ASP A 106 2.86 10.72 -2.67
CA ASP A 106 4.31 10.94 -2.67
C ASP A 106 4.90 10.88 -1.27
N TYR A 107 4.15 11.38 -0.27
CA TYR A 107 4.52 11.23 1.14
C TYR A 107 4.56 9.76 1.53
N LEU A 108 3.55 8.96 1.17
CA LEU A 108 3.55 7.51 1.44
C LEU A 108 4.75 6.83 0.77
N GLN A 109 5.01 7.12 -0.50
CA GLN A 109 6.16 6.57 -1.20
C GLN A 109 7.47 6.90 -0.46
N SER A 110 7.66 8.16 -0.07
CA SER A 110 8.87 8.62 0.61
C SER A 110 8.99 8.07 2.02
N ALA A 111 7.91 8.11 2.80
CA ALA A 111 7.87 7.63 4.17
C ALA A 111 8.10 6.13 4.25
N PHE A 112 7.63 5.37 3.27
CA PHE A 112 7.83 3.92 3.21
C PHE A 112 8.97 3.51 2.26
N GLU A 113 9.77 4.46 1.79
CA GLU A 113 10.95 4.24 0.94
C GLU A 113 10.67 3.32 -0.26
N LEU A 114 9.45 3.41 -0.80
CA LEU A 114 9.02 2.51 -1.86
C LEU A 114 9.70 2.89 -3.17
N ASP A 115 10.32 1.90 -3.80
CA ASP A 115 10.86 2.09 -5.14
C ASP A 115 9.74 2.15 -6.20
N VAL A 116 10.14 2.36 -7.45
CA VAL A 116 9.19 2.50 -8.56
C VAL A 116 8.39 1.22 -8.78
N PHE A 117 9.01 0.05 -8.61
CA PHE A 117 8.34 -1.24 -8.77
C PHE A 117 7.32 -1.45 -7.65
N GLU A 118 7.72 -1.31 -6.40
CA GLU A 118 6.86 -1.42 -5.22
C GLU A 118 5.67 -0.47 -5.29
N MET A 119 5.92 0.78 -5.72
CA MET A 119 4.86 1.75 -5.90
C MET A 119 3.85 1.31 -6.98
N ASN A 120 4.31 0.70 -8.07
CA ASN A 120 3.41 0.16 -9.10
C ASN A 120 2.63 -1.07 -8.62
N VAL A 121 3.25 -1.95 -7.82
CA VAL A 121 2.55 -3.07 -7.15
C VAL A 121 1.45 -2.55 -6.24
N PHE A 122 1.78 -1.56 -5.41
CA PHE A 122 0.83 -0.89 -4.52
C PHE A 122 -0.35 -0.30 -5.31
N MET A 123 -0.07 0.41 -6.40
CA MET A 123 -1.13 0.99 -7.22
C MET A 123 -2.03 -0.09 -7.83
N LEU A 124 -1.49 -1.20 -8.35
CA LEU A 124 -2.31 -2.32 -8.86
C LEU A 124 -3.27 -2.86 -7.79
N CYS A 125 -2.82 -2.99 -6.54
CA CYS A 125 -3.66 -3.44 -5.43
C CYS A 125 -4.73 -2.39 -5.05
N LEU A 126 -4.41 -1.11 -5.24
CA LEU A 126 -5.28 0.02 -4.90
C LEU A 126 -6.43 0.21 -5.91
N MET A 127 -6.21 -0.06 -7.20
CA MET A 127 -7.18 0.23 -8.28
C MET A 127 -8.62 -0.25 -7.99
N PRO A 128 -8.87 -1.50 -7.53
CA PRO A 128 -10.22 -2.01 -7.32
C PRO A 128 -11.02 -1.31 -6.22
N PHE A 129 -10.35 -0.59 -5.31
CA PHE A 129 -11.01 0.17 -4.25
C PHE A 129 -11.71 1.43 -4.78
N PHE A 130 -11.33 1.89 -5.97
CA PHE A 130 -11.85 3.11 -6.58
C PHE A 130 -12.77 2.83 -7.77
N ASP A 131 -12.59 1.71 -8.48
CA ASP A 131 -13.43 1.32 -9.60
C ASP A 131 -13.46 -0.21 -9.75
N LEU A 132 -14.65 -0.80 -9.56
CA LEU A 132 -14.87 -2.25 -9.63
C LEU A 132 -14.59 -2.85 -11.02
N ARG A 133 -14.49 -2.02 -12.07
CA ARG A 133 -14.05 -2.49 -13.39
C ARG A 133 -12.68 -3.18 -13.32
N TYR A 134 -11.79 -2.73 -12.44
CA TYR A 134 -10.47 -3.34 -12.29
C TYR A 134 -10.54 -4.75 -11.70
N GLU A 135 -11.54 -5.08 -10.88
CA GLU A 135 -11.78 -6.46 -10.44
C GLU A 135 -12.04 -7.38 -11.63
N ARG A 136 -12.86 -6.93 -12.58
CA ARG A 136 -13.20 -7.68 -13.80
C ARG A 136 -12.02 -7.78 -14.76
N ILE A 137 -11.23 -6.72 -14.87
CA ILE A 137 -10.00 -6.73 -15.70
C ILE A 137 -8.98 -7.72 -15.10
N TYR A 138 -8.80 -7.74 -13.78
CA TYR A 138 -7.87 -8.68 -13.14
C TYR A 138 -8.32 -10.13 -13.29
N ALA A 139 -9.62 -10.40 -13.14
CA ALA A 139 -10.17 -11.72 -13.40
C ALA A 139 -9.95 -12.15 -14.86
N TYR A 140 -10.19 -11.24 -15.81
CA TYR A 140 -10.00 -11.48 -17.24
C TYR A 140 -8.54 -11.78 -17.60
N LEU A 141 -7.59 -11.01 -17.07
CA LEU A 141 -6.16 -11.17 -17.34
C LEU A 141 -5.56 -12.39 -16.65
N GLN A 142 -6.12 -12.82 -15.51
CA GLN A 142 -5.71 -14.02 -14.78
C GLN A 142 -6.38 -15.29 -15.27
N ASP A 143 -7.30 -15.17 -16.23
CA ASP A 143 -8.06 -16.30 -16.77
C ASP A 143 -8.88 -17.03 -15.69
N ASP A 144 -9.37 -16.29 -14.70
CA ASP A 144 -10.07 -16.84 -13.54
C ASP A 144 -11.08 -15.82 -12.99
N VAL A 145 -12.38 -16.09 -13.20
CA VAL A 145 -13.49 -15.21 -12.80
C VAL A 145 -13.59 -15.01 -11.28
N SER A 146 -13.01 -15.90 -10.48
CA SER A 146 -12.98 -15.79 -9.02
C SER A 146 -11.90 -14.82 -8.53
N ARG A 147 -10.87 -14.55 -9.34
CA ARG A 147 -9.69 -13.74 -8.96
C ARG A 147 -9.86 -12.26 -9.27
N ARG A 148 -10.51 -11.55 -8.34
CA ARG A 148 -10.83 -10.11 -8.42
C ARG A 148 -9.74 -9.17 -7.88
N ARG A 149 -8.61 -9.72 -7.48
CA ARG A 149 -7.45 -9.02 -6.92
C ARG A 149 -6.20 -9.47 -7.66
N PRO A 150 -5.14 -8.65 -7.72
CA PRO A 150 -3.93 -9.03 -8.42
C PRO A 150 -3.20 -10.13 -7.65
N SER A 151 -2.84 -11.21 -8.35
CA SER A 151 -1.87 -12.18 -7.84
C SER A 151 -0.44 -11.70 -8.08
N ILE A 152 0.52 -12.30 -7.37
CA ILE A 152 1.96 -12.10 -7.65
C ILE A 152 2.27 -12.39 -9.12
N GLY A 153 1.69 -13.46 -9.69
CA GLY A 153 1.81 -13.79 -11.11
C GLY A 153 1.36 -12.66 -12.03
N LEU A 154 0.15 -12.11 -11.80
CA LEU A 154 -0.36 -10.99 -12.58
C LEU A 154 0.53 -9.74 -12.46
N VAL A 155 1.02 -9.42 -11.26
CA VAL A 155 1.90 -8.27 -11.07
C VAL A 155 3.18 -8.40 -11.89
N LEU A 156 3.82 -9.56 -11.83
CA LEU A 156 5.02 -9.85 -12.62
C LEU A 156 4.72 -9.81 -14.13
N ASP A 157 3.56 -10.30 -14.56
CA ASP A 157 3.16 -10.30 -15.97
C ASP A 157 2.93 -8.87 -16.51
N LEU A 158 2.47 -7.95 -15.65
CA LEU A 158 2.18 -6.57 -16.00
C LEU A 158 3.41 -5.66 -15.94
N LEU A 159 4.29 -5.88 -14.96
CA LEU A 159 5.37 -4.96 -14.63
C LEU A 159 6.76 -5.41 -15.09
N CYS A 160 6.93 -6.70 -15.43
CA CYS A 160 8.21 -7.25 -15.85
C CYS A 160 8.19 -7.69 -17.32
N GLU A 161 9.36 -7.71 -17.94
CA GLU A 161 9.55 -8.36 -19.24
C GLU A 161 9.36 -9.89 -19.10
N PRO A 162 8.84 -10.57 -20.14
CA PRO A 162 8.67 -12.02 -20.11
C PRO A 162 10.01 -12.74 -20.00
N GLY A 163 9.97 -13.92 -19.38
CA GLY A 163 11.12 -14.83 -19.33
C GLY A 163 11.83 -14.86 -17.97
N VAL A 164 13.02 -15.46 -17.96
CA VAL A 164 13.86 -15.66 -16.78
C VAL A 164 14.16 -14.37 -15.99
N PRO A 165 14.36 -13.19 -16.61
CA PRO A 165 14.65 -11.97 -15.85
C PRO A 165 13.63 -11.61 -14.77
N ARG A 166 12.34 -11.99 -14.92
CA ARG A 166 11.31 -11.74 -13.92
C ARG A 166 11.59 -12.41 -12.57
N LEU A 167 12.39 -13.47 -12.53
CA LEU A 167 12.71 -14.20 -11.30
C LEU A 167 13.46 -13.31 -10.29
N SER A 168 14.21 -12.32 -10.78
CA SER A 168 14.86 -11.32 -9.92
C SER A 168 13.88 -10.51 -9.07
N TYR A 169 12.61 -10.41 -9.52
CA TYR A 169 11.57 -9.69 -8.81
C TYR A 169 10.84 -10.52 -7.75
N TYR A 170 11.15 -11.81 -7.62
CA TYR A 170 10.49 -12.66 -6.61
C TYR A 170 10.80 -12.18 -5.20
N ASN A 171 12.02 -11.67 -4.98
CA ASN A 171 12.45 -11.14 -3.70
C ASN A 171 11.61 -9.96 -3.21
N TYR A 172 10.92 -9.22 -4.10
CA TYR A 172 10.01 -8.15 -3.71
C TYR A 172 8.77 -8.64 -2.93
N PHE A 173 8.45 -9.93 -3.05
CA PHE A 173 7.29 -10.54 -2.42
C PHE A 173 7.61 -11.42 -1.21
N ASP A 174 8.85 -11.33 -0.71
CA ASP A 174 9.19 -11.92 0.58
C ASP A 174 8.51 -11.14 1.71
N GLU A 175 8.12 -11.82 2.80
CA GLU A 175 7.47 -11.19 3.95
C GLU A 175 8.35 -10.10 4.62
N SER A 176 9.67 -10.15 4.41
CA SER A 176 10.62 -9.18 4.93
C SER A 176 10.71 -7.86 4.13
N THR A 177 10.11 -7.77 2.93
CA THR A 177 10.19 -6.53 2.13
C THR A 177 9.31 -5.41 2.66
N PHE A 178 9.54 -4.18 2.22
CA PHE A 178 8.84 -3.00 2.76
C PHE A 178 7.33 -3.05 2.55
N LEU A 179 6.87 -3.63 1.44
CA LEU A 179 5.45 -3.81 1.16
C LEU A 179 4.72 -4.60 2.26
N PHE A 180 5.33 -5.69 2.74
CA PHE A 180 4.70 -6.60 3.72
C PHE A 180 5.12 -6.30 5.16
N SER A 181 6.42 -6.08 5.39
CA SER A 181 6.96 -5.80 6.73
C SER A 181 6.38 -4.52 7.34
N ARG A 182 6.06 -3.53 6.50
CA ARG A 182 5.42 -2.26 6.90
C ARG A 182 3.88 -2.29 6.73
N HIS A 183 3.29 -3.45 6.47
CA HIS A 183 1.84 -3.68 6.34
C HIS A 183 1.13 -2.73 5.37
N LEU A 184 1.78 -2.38 4.26
CA LEU A 184 1.14 -1.64 3.17
C LEU A 184 0.31 -2.59 2.30
N LEU A 185 0.84 -3.79 2.07
CA LEU A 185 0.15 -4.89 1.42
C LEU A 185 0.11 -6.10 2.36
N ALA A 186 -0.85 -6.97 2.11
CA ALA A 186 -0.99 -8.26 2.76
C ALA A 186 -1.30 -9.35 1.72
N LEU A 187 -0.85 -10.57 1.99
CA LEU A 187 -1.30 -11.74 1.26
C LEU A 187 -2.69 -12.12 1.77
N ALA A 188 -3.64 -12.26 0.84
CA ALA A 188 -4.96 -12.78 1.20
C ALA A 188 -4.79 -14.20 1.78
N PRO A 189 -5.58 -14.56 2.81
CA PRO A 189 -5.59 -15.94 3.27
C PRO A 189 -5.96 -16.86 2.10
N ALA A 190 -5.23 -17.97 1.97
CA ALA A 190 -5.50 -18.98 0.95
C ALA A 190 -6.96 -19.45 1.12
N SER A 191 -7.78 -19.17 0.11
CA SER A 191 -9.20 -19.54 0.14
C SER A 191 -9.41 -21.01 -0.24
N THR A 192 -8.44 -21.58 -0.95
CA THR A 192 -8.35 -23.00 -1.30
C THR A 192 -6.92 -23.50 -1.12
N SER A 193 -6.73 -24.82 -1.12
CA SER A 193 -5.39 -25.44 -1.10
C SER A 193 -4.49 -24.99 -2.27
N ASP A 194 -5.10 -24.59 -3.40
CA ASP A 194 -4.40 -24.16 -4.62
C ASP A 194 -3.82 -22.74 -4.53
N ASP A 195 -4.28 -21.91 -3.59
CA ASP A 195 -3.75 -20.56 -3.36
C ASP A 195 -2.37 -20.55 -2.68
N SER A 196 -1.86 -21.73 -2.30
CA SER A 196 -0.54 -21.89 -1.66
C SER A 196 0.64 -21.68 -2.61
N THR A 197 0.42 -21.77 -3.93
CA THR A 197 1.49 -21.55 -4.91
C THR A 197 1.86 -20.06 -4.97
N PHE A 198 3.14 -19.73 -4.83
CA PHE A 198 3.66 -18.35 -4.80
C PHE A 198 3.02 -17.43 -5.85
N LEU A 199 3.02 -17.81 -7.13
CA LEU A 199 2.46 -16.97 -8.21
C LEU A 199 0.93 -16.78 -8.13
N ARG A 200 0.21 -17.67 -7.43
CA ARG A 200 -1.25 -17.59 -7.22
C ARG A 200 -1.61 -16.80 -5.96
N GLN A 201 -0.65 -16.48 -5.09
CA GLN A 201 -0.93 -15.71 -3.90
C GLN A 201 -1.47 -14.34 -4.26
N THR A 202 -2.57 -13.97 -3.61
CA THR A 202 -3.34 -12.77 -3.92
C THR A 202 -2.89 -11.62 -3.03
N LEU A 203 -2.66 -10.45 -3.64
CA LEU A 203 -2.25 -9.24 -2.93
C LEU A 203 -3.48 -8.41 -2.58
N THR A 204 -3.47 -7.89 -1.36
CA THR A 204 -4.53 -7.02 -0.82
C THR A 204 -3.91 -5.80 -0.16
N ILE A 205 -4.70 -4.73 -0.06
CA ILE A 205 -4.36 -3.49 0.63
C ILE A 205 -5.36 -3.28 1.76
N ASP A 206 -4.88 -2.74 2.87
CA ASP A 206 -5.71 -2.40 4.01
C ASP A 206 -6.63 -1.19 3.69
N PRO A 207 -7.95 -1.30 3.91
CA PRO A 207 -8.90 -0.20 3.72
C PRO A 207 -8.59 1.09 4.51
N SER A 208 -7.84 1.02 5.61
CA SER A 208 -7.39 2.20 6.36
C SER A 208 -6.44 3.08 5.53
N ILE A 209 -5.58 2.47 4.71
CA ILE A 209 -4.68 3.18 3.79
C ILE A 209 -5.48 3.90 2.72
N VAL A 210 -6.48 3.23 2.15
CA VAL A 210 -7.39 3.82 1.16
C VAL A 210 -8.14 5.02 1.76
N SER A 211 -8.66 4.86 2.98
CA SER A 211 -9.34 5.94 3.71
C SER A 211 -8.44 7.15 3.88
N TRP A 212 -7.18 6.92 4.29
CA TRP A 212 -6.21 7.99 4.51
C TRP A 212 -5.85 8.71 3.21
N LEU A 213 -5.64 7.97 2.10
CA LEU A 213 -5.35 8.54 0.78
C LEU A 213 -6.45 9.49 0.28
N VAL A 214 -7.72 9.20 0.59
CA VAL A 214 -8.86 10.09 0.26
C VAL A 214 -9.12 11.18 1.32
N GLY A 215 -8.21 11.31 2.29
CA GLY A 215 -8.18 12.40 3.25
C GLY A 215 -8.92 12.16 4.56
N ARG A 216 -9.20 10.90 4.92
CA ARG A 216 -9.80 10.54 6.21
C ARG A 216 -8.96 9.48 6.91
N TYR A 217 -8.45 9.78 8.11
CA TYR A 217 -7.83 8.74 8.92
C TYR A 217 -8.90 7.86 9.59
N ARG A 218 -8.74 6.55 9.46
CA ARG A 218 -9.43 5.52 10.26
C ARG A 218 -8.40 4.46 10.61
N PRO A 219 -8.25 4.09 11.89
CA PRO A 219 -7.30 3.06 12.28
C PRO A 219 -7.68 1.71 11.66
N HIS A 220 -6.69 0.82 11.46
CA HIS A 220 -6.97 -0.57 11.12
C HIS A 220 -7.90 -1.21 12.17
N GLU A 221 -8.82 -2.08 11.76
CA GLU A 221 -9.72 -2.84 12.65
C GLU A 221 -9.01 -3.51 13.85
N ALA A 222 -7.75 -3.95 13.69
CA ALA A 222 -6.93 -4.58 14.71
C ALA A 222 -6.52 -3.62 15.84
N LEU A 223 -6.37 -2.32 15.52
CA LEU A 223 -6.14 -1.27 16.52
C LEU A 223 -7.45 -0.89 17.24
N GLY A 224 -8.60 -1.15 16.60
CA GLY A 224 -9.93 -0.94 17.18
C GLY A 224 -10.20 0.51 17.59
N ALA A 225 -11.08 0.68 18.57
CA ALA A 225 -11.38 1.99 19.16
C ALA A 225 -10.21 2.58 19.97
N ASP A 226 -9.18 1.78 20.23
CA ASP A 226 -8.02 2.17 21.02
C ASP A 226 -6.93 2.87 20.20
N GLY A 227 -6.98 2.79 18.86
CA GLY A 227 -6.11 3.53 17.94
C GLY A 227 -6.63 4.94 17.66
N VAL A 228 -6.39 5.88 18.58
CA VAL A 228 -6.94 7.24 18.50
C VAL A 228 -5.89 8.23 18.00
N LEU A 229 -6.17 8.86 16.85
CA LEU A 229 -5.39 9.98 16.35
C LEU A 229 -6.03 11.30 16.81
N SER A 230 -5.28 12.11 17.55
CA SER A 230 -5.73 13.42 18.03
C SER A 230 -4.78 14.53 17.60
N GLN A 231 -5.31 15.75 17.51
CA GLN A 231 -4.50 16.96 17.45
C GLN A 231 -4.17 17.36 18.89
N PRO A 232 -2.89 17.34 19.30
CA PRO A 232 -2.54 17.68 20.66
C PRO A 232 -2.78 19.18 20.88
N VAL A 233 -3.34 19.51 22.05
CA VAL A 233 -3.62 20.90 22.45
C VAL A 233 -2.76 21.22 23.66
N GLU A 234 -2.19 22.42 23.67
CA GLU A 234 -1.46 22.92 24.83
C GLU A 234 -2.42 23.07 26.02
N ASN A 235 -2.06 22.46 27.14
CA ASN A 235 -2.87 22.40 28.35
C ASN A 235 -1.99 22.62 29.58
N ASP A 236 -2.33 23.60 30.41
CA ASP A 236 -1.59 23.93 31.62
C ASP A 236 -1.55 22.76 32.61
N ILE A 237 -2.62 21.97 32.68
CA ILE A 237 -2.69 20.80 33.54
C ILE A 237 -1.69 19.74 33.08
N ASP A 238 -1.63 19.47 31.77
CA ASP A 238 -0.68 18.49 31.24
C ASP A 238 0.76 18.94 31.46
N SER A 239 1.03 20.25 31.32
CA SER A 239 2.34 20.84 31.61
C SER A 239 2.76 20.66 33.08
N LEU A 240 1.82 20.79 34.02
CA LEU A 240 2.07 20.58 35.45
C LEU A 240 2.31 19.10 35.77
N LEU A 241 1.49 18.20 35.22
CA LEU A 241 1.63 16.76 35.41
C LEU A 241 2.92 16.21 34.78
N ALA A 242 3.37 16.81 33.66
CA ALA A 242 4.61 16.45 32.99
C ALA A 242 5.84 17.25 33.45
N ALA A 243 5.71 18.13 34.46
CA ALA A 243 6.77 19.08 34.82
C ALA A 243 8.11 18.41 35.15
N ASN A 244 8.09 17.28 35.86
CA ASN A 244 9.30 16.52 36.22
C ASN A 244 9.93 15.81 35.01
N LEU A 245 9.16 15.53 33.96
CA LEU A 245 9.59 14.85 32.74
C LEU A 245 10.13 15.84 31.68
N LYS A 246 9.71 17.11 31.76
CA LYS A 246 9.99 18.17 30.78
C LYS A 246 11.50 18.45 30.59
N LEU A 247 12.26 18.40 31.68
CA LEU A 247 13.72 18.62 31.69
C LEU A 247 14.52 17.51 30.99
N GLU A 248 14.06 16.26 31.04
CA GLU A 248 14.72 15.14 30.36
C GLU A 248 14.38 15.13 28.86
N LEU A 249 13.15 15.51 28.50
CA LEU A 249 12.70 15.65 27.11
C LEU A 249 13.47 16.74 26.34
N ASP A 250 13.94 17.79 27.02
CA ASP A 250 14.78 18.84 26.42
C ASP A 250 16.15 18.33 25.94
N SER A 251 16.63 17.24 26.54
CA SER A 251 17.95 16.66 26.24
C SER A 251 17.94 15.64 25.09
N VAL A 252 16.75 15.29 24.58
CA VAL A 252 16.59 14.29 23.53
C VAL A 252 16.97 14.88 22.18
N THR A 253 18.20 14.62 21.73
CA THR A 253 18.76 15.09 20.45
C THR A 253 18.71 14.04 19.34
N ALA A 254 18.18 12.85 19.62
CA ALA A 254 18.17 11.75 18.66
C ALA A 254 17.15 11.96 17.53
N VAL A 255 17.48 11.45 16.33
CA VAL A 255 16.52 11.31 15.23
C VAL A 255 15.57 10.16 15.59
N ASP A 256 14.26 10.43 15.61
CA ASP A 256 13.19 9.50 15.99
C ASP A 256 13.41 8.80 17.36
N PRO A 257 13.39 9.56 18.46
CA PRO A 257 13.69 9.02 19.78
C PRO A 257 12.59 8.08 20.28
N VAL A 258 13.01 6.98 20.91
CA VAL A 258 12.12 6.13 21.72
C VAL A 258 12.24 6.57 23.18
N VAL A 259 11.12 7.02 23.76
CA VAL A 259 11.05 7.48 25.15
C VAL A 259 10.22 6.50 25.97
N GLY A 260 10.80 6.00 27.06
CA GLY A 260 10.09 5.12 28.00
C GLY A 260 9.62 5.90 29.22
N PHE A 261 8.32 5.87 29.51
CA PHE A 261 7.78 6.41 30.76
C PHE A 261 7.47 5.28 31.75
N TRP A 262 8.10 5.31 32.92
CA TRP A 262 7.87 4.33 34.00
C TRP A 262 7.19 4.96 35.21
N GLY A 263 6.57 4.12 36.05
CA GLY A 263 5.84 4.55 37.25
C GLY A 263 4.33 4.25 37.22
N PRO A 264 3.61 4.45 38.33
CA PRO A 264 2.20 4.07 38.43
C PRO A 264 1.22 5.09 37.82
N ASP A 265 1.62 6.36 37.67
CA ASP A 265 0.73 7.43 37.24
C ASP A 265 0.54 7.46 35.71
N GLN A 266 -0.51 6.79 35.24
CA GLN A 266 -0.85 6.75 33.81
C GLN A 266 -1.29 8.11 33.25
N VAL A 267 -1.83 9.00 34.08
CA VAL A 267 -2.28 10.32 33.66
C VAL A 267 -1.07 11.19 33.36
N ALA A 268 -0.06 11.18 34.24
CA ALA A 268 1.20 11.88 34.00
C ALA A 268 1.93 11.38 32.73
N LYS A 269 1.93 10.07 32.48
CA LYS A 269 2.50 9.50 31.24
C LYS A 269 1.79 10.00 29.98
N SER A 270 0.45 9.99 29.99
CA SER A 270 -0.36 10.49 28.88
C SER A 270 -0.17 12.00 28.67
N ALA A 271 -0.09 12.77 29.75
CA ALA A 271 0.17 14.21 29.70
C ALA A 271 1.56 14.51 29.10
N ALA A 272 2.59 13.74 29.46
CA ALA A 272 3.92 13.85 28.89
C ALA A 272 3.95 13.56 27.39
N ALA A 273 3.22 12.52 26.94
CA ALA A 273 3.07 12.21 25.52
C ALA A 273 2.36 13.36 24.75
N ASN A 274 1.30 13.94 25.31
CA ASN A 274 0.62 15.11 24.73
C ASN A 274 1.58 16.32 24.62
N CYS A 275 2.29 16.64 25.70
CA CYS A 275 3.27 17.73 25.72
C CYS A 275 4.38 17.54 24.67
N LEU A 276 4.88 16.30 24.49
CA LEU A 276 5.86 15.98 23.46
C LEU A 276 5.28 16.20 22.06
N ALA A 277 4.06 15.74 21.81
CA ALA A 277 3.40 15.92 20.51
C ALA A 277 3.13 17.40 20.17
N VAL A 278 2.68 18.22 21.14
CA VAL A 278 2.56 19.68 21.00
C VAL A 278 3.90 20.29 20.61
N ARG A 279 4.97 19.95 21.34
CA ARG A 279 6.32 20.49 21.09
C ARG A 279 6.84 20.12 19.71
N MET A 280 6.63 18.87 19.29
CA MET A 280 7.04 18.39 17.96
C MET A 280 6.15 18.95 16.85
N GLN A 281 5.04 19.62 17.19
CA GLN A 281 3.99 20.04 16.25
C GLN A 281 3.54 18.87 15.38
N LYS A 282 3.26 17.73 16.01
CA LYS A 282 2.83 16.51 15.33
C LYS A 282 1.53 16.00 15.96
N PRO A 283 0.65 15.32 15.21
CA PRO A 283 -0.49 14.63 15.79
C PRO A 283 -0.03 13.60 16.82
N LEU A 284 -0.90 13.21 17.74
CA LEU A 284 -0.65 12.12 18.69
C LEU A 284 -1.49 10.91 18.28
N LEU A 285 -0.84 9.77 18.02
CA LEU A 285 -1.51 8.49 17.84
C LEU A 285 -1.35 7.68 19.13
N THR A 286 -2.42 7.51 19.88
CA THR A 286 -2.45 6.69 21.09
C THR A 286 -2.92 5.29 20.75
N VAL A 287 -2.23 4.27 21.28
CA VAL A 287 -2.64 2.86 21.21
C VAL A 287 -2.46 2.18 22.57
N HIS A 288 -3.53 1.53 23.04
CA HIS A 288 -3.55 0.79 24.31
C HIS A 288 -3.26 -0.70 24.08
N LEU A 289 -2.01 -1.13 24.32
CA LEU A 289 -1.57 -2.51 24.02
C LEU A 289 -2.28 -3.56 24.89
N ASP A 290 -2.52 -3.23 26.17
CA ASP A 290 -3.22 -4.04 27.17
C ASP A 290 -4.70 -4.33 26.81
N LYS A 291 -5.33 -3.46 26.04
CA LYS A 291 -6.71 -3.65 25.56
C LYS A 291 -6.75 -4.41 24.25
N THR A 292 -5.76 -4.19 23.38
CA THR A 292 -5.65 -4.88 22.09
C THR A 292 -5.20 -6.35 22.23
N SER A 293 -4.54 -6.74 23.32
CA SER A 293 -4.14 -8.12 23.61
C SER A 293 -5.31 -9.09 23.84
N LYS A 294 -6.54 -8.58 23.98
CA LYS A 294 -7.77 -9.38 24.04
C LYS A 294 -8.26 -9.85 22.68
N THR A 295 -7.64 -9.39 21.59
CA THR A 295 -7.86 -9.93 20.25
C THR A 295 -6.94 -11.13 20.02
N GLU A 296 -7.35 -12.13 19.22
CA GLU A 296 -6.50 -13.28 18.85
C GLU A 296 -5.24 -12.89 18.03
N GLN A 297 -4.93 -11.61 17.92
CA GLN A 297 -3.85 -11.09 17.09
C GLN A 297 -2.54 -10.97 17.88
N SER A 298 -1.43 -11.24 17.21
CA SER A 298 -0.09 -11.08 17.78
C SER A 298 0.17 -9.63 18.19
N PRO A 299 0.70 -9.35 19.40
CA PRO A 299 1.10 -8.01 19.83
C PRO A 299 2.08 -7.32 18.85
N MET A 300 2.95 -8.11 18.21
CA MET A 300 3.88 -7.59 17.20
C MET A 300 3.15 -7.06 15.96
N ARG A 301 2.04 -7.68 15.57
CA ARG A 301 1.21 -7.18 14.44
C ARG A 301 0.58 -5.84 14.80
N ILE A 302 0.01 -5.71 16.00
CA ILE A 302 -0.58 -4.46 16.49
C ILE A 302 0.48 -3.34 16.51
N LEU A 303 1.67 -3.63 17.03
CA LEU A 303 2.78 -2.67 17.04
C LEU A 303 3.17 -2.21 15.64
N ARG A 304 3.32 -3.14 14.68
CA ARG A 304 3.66 -2.79 13.30
C ARG A 304 2.58 -1.95 12.62
N LEU A 305 1.30 -2.25 12.87
CA LEU A 305 0.18 -1.44 12.38
C LEU A 305 0.17 -0.03 12.99
N ALA A 306 0.40 0.09 14.29
CA ALA A 306 0.50 1.37 14.97
C ALA A 306 1.67 2.21 14.42
N LEU A 307 2.83 1.60 14.18
CA LEU A 307 3.98 2.25 13.56
C LEU A 307 3.68 2.70 12.12
N ARG A 308 3.00 1.86 11.32
CA ARG A 308 2.57 2.23 9.97
C ARG A 308 1.65 3.45 10.00
N ASP A 309 0.61 3.42 10.84
CA ASP A 309 -0.38 4.48 10.92
C ASP A 309 0.24 5.79 11.45
N ALA A 310 1.14 5.71 12.44
CA ALA A 310 1.92 6.85 12.92
C ALA A 310 2.78 7.45 11.80
N LYS A 311 3.47 6.59 11.02
CA LYS A 311 4.30 7.03 9.91
C LYS A 311 3.48 7.68 8.79
N MET A 312 2.31 7.12 8.44
CA MET A 312 1.38 7.70 7.46
C MET A 312 0.84 9.07 7.91
N THR A 313 0.61 9.25 9.19
CA THR A 313 0.00 10.47 9.73
C THR A 313 1.01 11.50 10.22
N ASP A 314 2.31 11.22 10.12
CA ASP A 314 3.40 11.98 10.73
C ASP A 314 3.17 12.23 12.23
N ALA A 315 2.59 11.24 12.92
CA ALA A 315 2.19 11.33 14.31
C ALA A 315 3.27 10.83 15.26
N VAL A 316 3.30 11.38 16.47
CA VAL A 316 3.98 10.78 17.62
C VAL A 316 3.16 9.57 18.06
N LEU A 317 3.79 8.40 18.07
CA LEU A 317 3.15 7.17 18.56
C LEU A 317 3.32 7.05 20.07
N TYR A 318 2.21 6.97 20.80
CA TYR A 318 2.17 6.68 22.22
C TYR A 318 1.57 5.30 22.47
N LEU A 319 2.40 4.39 23.01
CA LEU A 319 2.03 3.03 23.38
C LEU A 319 1.88 2.95 24.90
N SER A 320 0.68 2.68 25.38
CA SER A 320 0.44 2.44 26.81
C SER A 320 0.20 0.96 27.10
N GLY A 321 0.48 0.52 28.32
CA GLY A 321 0.24 -0.87 28.74
C GLY A 321 1.17 -1.87 28.05
N TRP A 322 2.41 -1.47 27.76
CA TRP A 322 3.41 -2.32 27.10
C TRP A 322 4.03 -3.37 28.05
N ASP A 323 3.84 -3.18 29.36
CA ASP A 323 4.33 -4.02 30.46
C ASP A 323 3.28 -5.00 30.99
N ALA A 324 2.07 -5.00 30.41
CA ALA A 324 0.96 -5.87 30.75
C ALA A 324 1.07 -7.29 30.16
#